data_AF-A0AA39P7Y7-F1
#
_entry.id   AF-A0AA39P7Y7-F1
#
_cell.length_a   1.000
_cell.length_b   1.000
_cell.length_c   1.000
_cell.angle_alpha   90.00
_cell.angle_beta   90.00
_cell.angle_gamma   90.00
#
_symmetry.space_group_name_H-M   'P 1'
#
loop_
_entity.id
_entity.type
_entity.pdbx_description
1 polymer ?
#
loop_
_entity_poly.entity_id
_entity_poly.type
_entity_poly.pdbx_seq_one_letter_code
_entity_poly.pdbx_strand_id
1 'polypeptide(L)'
;MIHIKGACVESSSSWDTDTNICRYMFKNMVRSQPDVHCASLGPNGGDCTIQAYAEAAVEYPFVPSLFAPNVSMPSTAGLSDEAFEELMKINMAIVYPTTVAFYPIPAFIYMLILYICANCVEFVLLRSSKVFMQLSFENQRNTVSYVLNAFWTSVALALQLIASPTLGERYTSARVGELRVAATVISGLYIFELAYRKQMRRPLLVHHFSALFSLIFLQVMLQVSMHIEIICAGLLWLFQATTEQSIFIGLFLYRLKYPKRVVQPVLKFAAVQSFICKMGFLVWLLVWWGSKLAKYHKDFDIAFSVILVLTCAVLMATQVQGSYVVWAIARNMSRERQQPAVLQESPVDVNKTSLLKRESGSSSMWSHSRRDSGWSLASDMAKPRDTAVHVQV
;
A
#
# COMPACT_ATOMS: atom_id res chain seq x y z
N MET A 1 15.92 -37.90 13.13
CA MET A 1 14.48 -38.10 13.45
C MET A 1 14.24 -38.76 14.83
N ILE A 2 15.23 -38.79 15.74
CA ILE A 2 15.15 -39.60 16.98
C ILE A 2 15.02 -38.77 18.28
N HIS A 3 15.16 -37.44 18.24
CA HIS A 3 15.07 -36.61 19.46
C HIS A 3 13.72 -35.93 19.76
N ILE A 4 12.71 -36.05 18.88
CA ILE A 4 11.40 -35.38 19.08
C ILE A 4 10.48 -36.19 20.01
N LYS A 5 10.66 -37.52 20.10
CA LYS A 5 9.84 -38.38 20.98
C LYS A 5 9.97 -37.98 22.47
N GLY A 6 11.13 -37.51 22.92
CA GLY A 6 11.35 -37.13 24.32
C GLY A 6 10.54 -35.90 24.74
N ALA A 7 10.52 -34.86 23.90
CA ALA A 7 9.94 -33.57 24.26
C ALA A 7 8.40 -33.59 24.45
N CYS A 8 7.67 -34.45 23.74
CA CYS A 8 6.23 -34.58 23.90
C CYS A 8 5.80 -35.68 24.89
N VAL A 9 6.70 -36.61 25.25
CA VAL A 9 6.40 -37.76 26.14
C VAL A 9 6.78 -37.47 27.60
N GLU A 10 7.82 -36.69 27.87
CA GLU A 10 8.24 -36.37 29.25
C GLU A 10 7.31 -35.37 29.98
N SER A 11 6.32 -34.81 29.28
CA SER A 11 5.28 -33.94 29.88
C SER A 11 4.10 -34.73 30.49
N SER A 12 4.13 -36.06 30.49
CA SER A 12 2.95 -36.92 30.76
C SER A 12 2.51 -37.03 32.23
N SER A 13 3.14 -36.31 33.17
CA SER A 13 2.77 -36.37 34.60
C SER A 13 2.03 -35.14 35.12
N SER A 14 1.83 -34.08 34.31
CA SER A 14 0.92 -32.99 34.66
C SER A 14 0.12 -32.56 33.44
N TRP A 15 -1.14 -33.01 33.40
CA TRP A 15 -2.12 -32.78 32.32
C TRP A 15 -2.69 -31.35 32.31
N ASP A 16 -1.88 -30.35 32.65
CA ASP A 16 -2.30 -28.94 32.72
C ASP A 16 -1.57 -28.02 31.72
N THR A 17 -0.66 -28.57 30.91
CA THR A 17 -0.06 -27.84 29.79
C THR A 17 -0.40 -28.49 28.45
N ASP A 18 -1.49 -28.00 27.86
CA ASP A 18 -1.85 -28.12 26.45
C ASP A 18 -0.63 -27.98 25.53
N THR A 19 -0.16 -29.09 24.95
CA THR A 19 0.75 -29.03 23.80
C THR A 19 -0.06 -29.22 22.51
N ASN A 20 -0.86 -28.20 22.18
CA ASN A 20 -1.53 -28.06 20.89
C ASN A 20 -0.56 -28.25 19.70
N ILE A 21 0.72 -27.91 19.90
CA ILE A 21 1.82 -28.15 18.95
C ILE A 21 2.13 -29.64 18.77
N CYS A 22 2.18 -30.44 19.86
CA CYS A 22 2.44 -31.88 19.74
C CYS A 22 1.30 -32.56 18.98
N ARG A 23 0.03 -32.23 19.29
CA ARG A 23 -1.13 -32.74 18.53
C ARG A 23 -1.10 -32.35 17.05
N TYR A 24 -0.68 -31.12 16.74
CA TYR A 24 -0.49 -30.65 15.37
C TYR A 24 0.58 -31.48 14.63
N MET A 25 1.72 -31.75 15.26
CA MET A 25 2.78 -32.58 14.66
C MET A 25 2.33 -34.03 14.46
N PHE A 26 1.63 -34.62 15.43
CA PHE A 26 1.13 -36.00 15.33
C PHE A 26 0.06 -36.16 14.24
N LYS A 27 -0.77 -35.15 13.96
CA LYS A 27 -1.80 -35.23 12.89
C LYS A 27 -1.23 -35.57 11.51
N ASN A 28 -0.09 -34.99 11.14
CA ASN A 28 0.57 -35.29 9.87
C ASN A 28 1.19 -36.69 9.85
N MET A 29 1.72 -37.15 11.00
CA MET A 29 2.30 -38.49 11.12
C MET A 29 1.22 -39.57 11.10
N VAL A 30 0.04 -39.31 11.69
CA VAL A 30 -1.13 -40.21 11.67
C VAL A 30 -1.63 -40.49 10.26
N ARG A 31 -1.60 -39.52 9.34
CA ARG A 31 -1.95 -39.78 7.93
C ARG A 31 -1.00 -40.75 7.24
N SER A 32 0.26 -40.81 7.67
CA SER A 32 1.29 -41.68 7.06
C SER A 32 1.35 -43.07 7.69
N GLN A 33 1.12 -43.16 9.01
CA GLN A 33 1.14 -44.41 9.78
C GLN A 33 0.05 -44.35 10.86
N PRO A 34 -1.23 -44.57 10.48
CA PRO A 34 -2.36 -44.44 11.39
C PRO A 34 -2.23 -45.38 12.59
N ASP A 35 -1.86 -46.63 12.35
CA ASP A 35 -1.78 -47.68 13.37
C ASP A 35 -0.78 -47.37 14.50
N VAL A 36 0.24 -46.55 14.22
CA VAL A 36 1.31 -46.22 15.17
C VAL A 36 1.00 -44.96 15.97
N HIS A 37 0.34 -43.99 15.35
CA HIS A 37 0.23 -42.63 15.91
C HIS A 37 -1.19 -42.26 16.36
N CYS A 38 -2.21 -43.07 16.06
CA CYS A 38 -3.59 -42.65 16.33
C CYS A 38 -3.91 -42.52 17.82
N ALA A 39 -3.34 -43.40 18.66
CA ALA A 39 -3.51 -43.31 20.11
C ALA A 39 -3.03 -41.97 20.69
N SER A 40 -2.17 -41.23 19.98
CA SER A 40 -1.64 -39.93 20.42
C SER A 40 -2.57 -38.74 20.12
N LEU A 41 -3.68 -38.92 19.39
CA LEU A 41 -4.61 -37.85 19.03
C LEU A 41 -5.81 -37.72 19.98
N GLY A 42 -6.20 -38.80 20.66
CA GLY A 42 -7.38 -38.81 21.53
C GLY A 42 -7.18 -37.96 22.79
N PRO A 43 -8.24 -37.32 23.34
CA PRO A 43 -8.16 -36.56 24.58
C PRO A 43 -7.68 -37.40 25.77
N ASN A 44 -7.88 -38.73 25.72
CA ASN A 44 -7.49 -39.68 26.76
C ASN A 44 -6.33 -40.61 26.34
N GLY A 45 -5.62 -40.32 25.24
CA GLY A 45 -4.52 -41.17 24.77
C GLY A 45 -4.92 -42.57 24.30
N GLY A 46 -6.15 -42.74 23.82
CA GLY A 46 -6.75 -44.04 23.49
C GLY A 46 -7.44 -44.08 22.12
N ASP A 47 -7.54 -45.30 21.62
CA ASP A 47 -7.94 -45.83 20.30
C ASP A 47 -8.76 -44.92 19.37
N CYS A 48 -8.28 -44.75 18.13
CA CYS A 48 -9.07 -44.15 17.07
C CYS A 48 -9.98 -45.20 16.46
N THR A 49 -11.26 -45.18 16.82
CA THR A 49 -12.25 -45.87 15.98
C THR A 49 -12.24 -45.23 14.58
N ILE A 50 -12.46 -46.03 13.53
CA ILE A 50 -12.35 -45.62 12.11
C ILE A 50 -13.16 -44.33 11.80
N GLN A 51 -14.27 -44.14 12.51
CA GLN A 51 -15.14 -42.97 12.38
C GLN A 51 -14.53 -41.71 13.03
N ALA A 52 -13.92 -41.86 14.21
CA ALA A 52 -13.16 -40.80 14.87
C ALA A 52 -11.84 -40.47 14.15
N TYR A 53 -11.26 -41.43 13.41
CA TYR A 53 -10.10 -41.18 12.54
C TYR A 53 -10.45 -40.26 11.38
N ALA A 54 -11.56 -40.52 10.68
CA ALA A 54 -12.00 -39.70 9.57
C ALA A 54 -12.34 -38.28 10.05
N GLU A 55 -13.01 -38.15 11.20
CA GLU A 55 -13.28 -36.85 11.81
C GLU A 55 -12.00 -36.17 12.30
N ALA A 56 -11.11 -36.83 13.06
CA ALA A 56 -9.88 -36.21 13.57
C ALA A 56 -8.83 -35.88 12.48
N ALA A 57 -8.77 -36.66 11.40
CA ALA A 57 -7.87 -36.41 10.28
C ALA A 57 -8.35 -35.28 9.36
N VAL A 58 -9.65 -35.00 9.34
CA VAL A 58 -10.28 -34.00 8.45
C VAL A 58 -10.64 -32.73 9.22
N GLU A 59 -11.26 -32.85 10.38
CA GLU A 59 -11.69 -31.75 11.23
C GLU A 59 -10.48 -31.12 11.94
N TYR A 60 -10.37 -29.79 11.87
CA TYR A 60 -9.34 -29.06 12.60
C TYR A 60 -9.80 -28.96 14.06
N PRO A 61 -8.99 -29.39 15.05
CA PRO A 61 -9.36 -29.30 16.46
C PRO A 61 -9.43 -27.84 16.97
N PHE A 62 -9.00 -26.89 16.15
CA PHE A 62 -9.19 -25.47 16.40
C PHE A 62 -10.50 -25.07 15.76
N VAL A 63 -11.38 -24.43 16.54
CA VAL A 63 -12.44 -23.58 15.97
C VAL A 63 -11.74 -22.75 14.89
N PRO A 64 -12.18 -22.77 13.63
CA PRO A 64 -11.66 -21.85 12.65
C PRO A 64 -12.01 -20.45 13.17
N SER A 65 -11.10 -19.85 13.93
CA SER A 65 -10.95 -18.40 13.91
C SER A 65 -10.95 -18.04 12.42
N LEU A 66 -11.57 -16.92 12.07
CA LEU A 66 -11.86 -16.49 10.70
C LEU A 66 -10.71 -16.63 9.66
N PHE A 67 -9.48 -16.95 10.10
CA PHE A 67 -8.27 -17.09 9.32
C PHE A 67 -7.35 -18.26 9.76
N ALA A 68 -7.85 -19.42 10.19
CA ALA A 68 -6.95 -20.59 10.36
C ALA A 68 -6.64 -21.20 8.97
N PRO A 69 -5.42 -21.03 8.41
CA PRO A 69 -5.13 -21.54 7.08
C PRO A 69 -5.01 -23.07 7.13
N ASN A 70 -5.72 -23.73 6.21
CA ASN A 70 -5.49 -25.13 5.90
C ASN A 70 -4.09 -25.25 5.29
N VAL A 71 -3.11 -25.68 6.07
CA VAL A 71 -1.70 -25.73 5.66
C VAL A 71 -1.49 -26.89 4.68
N SER A 72 -1.87 -26.70 3.42
CA SER A 72 -1.43 -27.59 2.35
C SER A 72 0.07 -27.40 2.15
N MET A 73 0.84 -28.50 2.18
CA MET A 73 2.27 -28.47 1.85
C MET A 73 2.45 -27.77 0.49
N PRO A 74 3.37 -26.79 0.38
CA PRO A 74 3.61 -26.10 -0.88
C PRO A 74 3.93 -27.12 -1.97
N SER A 75 3.47 -26.88 -3.20
CA SER A 75 3.87 -27.69 -4.35
C SER A 75 5.37 -27.53 -4.59
N THR A 76 6.17 -28.49 -4.13
CA THR A 76 7.64 -28.48 -4.20
C THR A 76 8.20 -28.94 -5.55
N ALA A 77 7.33 -29.37 -6.47
CA ALA A 77 7.75 -29.91 -7.76
C ALA A 77 8.60 -28.90 -8.54
N GLY A 78 9.88 -29.22 -8.72
CA GLY A 78 10.84 -28.44 -9.51
C GLY A 78 11.72 -27.46 -8.72
N LEU A 79 11.59 -27.37 -7.40
CA LEU A 79 12.52 -26.59 -6.56
C LEU A 79 13.77 -27.41 -6.20
N SER A 80 14.91 -26.74 -6.02
CA SER A 80 16.10 -27.37 -5.46
C SER A 80 15.91 -27.68 -3.97
N ASP A 81 16.62 -28.69 -3.47
CA ASP A 81 16.56 -29.10 -2.05
C ASP A 81 16.92 -27.94 -1.10
N GLU A 82 17.90 -27.11 -1.48
CA GLU A 82 18.28 -25.91 -0.74
C GLU A 82 17.14 -24.88 -0.65
N ALA A 83 16.44 -24.63 -1.78
CA ALA A 83 15.31 -23.72 -1.80
C ALA A 83 14.14 -24.25 -0.97
N PHE A 84 13.96 -25.57 -0.94
CA PHE A 84 12.96 -26.22 -0.10
C PHE A 84 13.28 -26.08 1.40
N GLU A 85 14.53 -26.28 1.82
CA GLU A 85 14.93 -26.10 3.22
C GLU A 85 14.72 -24.66 3.70
N GLU A 86 15.11 -23.67 2.89
CA GLU A 86 14.89 -22.26 3.19
C GLU A 86 13.41 -21.90 3.24
N LEU A 87 12.59 -22.49 2.35
CA LEU A 87 11.14 -22.30 2.37
C LEU A 87 10.52 -22.86 3.66
N MET A 88 11.00 -24.01 4.13
CA MET A 88 10.57 -24.58 5.40
C MET A 88 10.96 -23.70 6.59
N LYS A 89 12.16 -23.09 6.58
CA LYS A 89 12.55 -22.09 7.59
C LYS A 89 11.64 -20.87 7.57
N ILE A 90 11.33 -20.35 6.38
CA ILE A 90 10.40 -19.23 6.21
C ILE A 90 9.02 -19.59 6.77
N ASN A 91 8.52 -20.80 6.49
CA ASN A 91 7.23 -21.30 6.95
C ASN A 91 7.17 -21.40 8.49
N MET A 92 8.20 -21.98 9.09
CA MET A 92 8.31 -22.08 10.55
C MET A 92 8.50 -20.72 11.23
N ALA A 93 8.98 -19.71 10.50
CA ALA A 93 9.11 -18.33 10.95
C ALA A 93 7.89 -17.45 10.60
N ILE A 94 6.80 -18.00 10.05
CA ILE A 94 5.58 -17.22 9.80
C ILE A 94 4.96 -16.84 11.14
N VAL A 95 5.25 -15.60 11.55
CA VAL A 95 4.50 -14.93 12.60
C VAL A 95 3.14 -14.54 12.01
N TYR A 96 2.07 -15.03 12.63
CA TYR A 96 0.72 -14.75 12.18
C TYR A 96 0.37 -13.26 12.40
N PRO A 97 -0.40 -12.63 11.49
CA PRO A 97 -0.85 -11.25 11.67
C PRO A 97 -1.65 -11.05 12.97
N THR A 98 -2.23 -12.13 13.49
CA THR A 98 -2.98 -12.19 14.76
C THR A 98 -2.09 -12.18 16.00
N THR A 99 -0.76 -12.33 15.86
CA THR A 99 0.14 -12.31 17.02
C THR A 99 0.39 -10.87 17.48
N VAL A 100 -0.37 -10.47 18.51
CA VAL A 100 -0.42 -9.10 19.06
C VAL A 100 0.94 -8.54 19.48
N ALA A 101 1.93 -9.35 19.86
CA ALA A 101 3.25 -8.81 20.23
C ALA A 101 4.09 -8.35 19.03
N PHE A 102 3.86 -8.92 17.84
CA PHE A 102 4.76 -8.76 16.70
C PHE A 102 4.29 -7.76 15.66
N TYR A 103 3.00 -7.49 15.58
CA TYR A 103 2.46 -6.59 14.56
C TYR A 103 2.23 -5.14 15.07
N PRO A 104 1.45 -4.89 16.13
CA PRO A 104 1.15 -3.53 16.58
C PRO A 104 2.35 -2.81 17.21
N ILE A 105 3.26 -3.51 17.91
CA ILE A 105 4.41 -2.85 18.56
C ILE A 105 5.38 -2.28 17.49
N PRO A 106 5.88 -3.06 16.52
CA PRO A 106 6.75 -2.50 15.48
C PRO A 106 6.04 -1.48 14.59
N ALA A 107 4.75 -1.67 14.30
CA ALA A 107 3.98 -0.68 13.55
C ALA A 107 3.87 0.65 14.31
N PHE A 108 3.59 0.62 15.62
CA PHE A 108 3.54 1.80 16.46
C PHE A 108 4.90 2.51 16.52
N ILE A 109 5.98 1.76 16.77
CA ILE A 109 7.35 2.29 16.80
C ILE A 109 7.70 2.93 15.45
N TYR A 110 7.37 2.26 14.34
CA TYR A 110 7.64 2.79 13.00
C TYR A 110 6.84 4.08 12.73
N MET A 111 5.56 4.14 13.10
CA MET A 111 4.76 5.36 12.97
C MET A 111 5.31 6.51 13.83
N LEU A 112 5.81 6.22 15.03
CA LEU A 112 6.49 7.19 15.88
C LEU A 112 7.79 7.70 15.23
N ILE A 113 8.59 6.81 14.62
CA ILE A 113 9.79 7.18 13.86
C ILE A 113 9.42 8.11 12.71
N LEU A 114 8.41 7.76 11.90
CA LEU A 114 7.93 8.60 10.79
C LEU A 114 7.48 9.98 11.28
N TYR A 115 6.77 10.05 12.41
CA TYR A 115 6.36 11.30 13.02
C TYR A 115 7.55 12.15 13.48
N ILE A 116 8.55 11.56 14.14
CA ILE A 116 9.79 12.25 14.55
C ILE A 116 10.54 12.75 13.32
N CYS A 117 10.70 11.92 12.29
CA CYS A 117 11.33 12.32 11.03
C CYS A 117 10.58 13.48 10.36
N ALA A 118 9.24 13.46 10.36
CA ALA A 118 8.43 14.55 9.81
C ALA A 118 8.68 15.88 10.52
N ASN A 119 8.70 15.88 11.85
CA ASN A 119 9.00 17.07 12.64
C ASN A 119 10.44 17.55 12.41
N CYS A 120 11.40 16.63 12.28
CA CYS A 120 12.79 16.97 11.98
C CYS A 120 12.91 17.65 10.60
N VAL A 121 12.27 17.09 9.57
CA VAL A 121 12.23 17.68 8.23
C VAL A 121 11.54 19.05 8.26
N GLU A 122 10.40 19.18 8.92
CA GLU A 122 9.69 20.46 9.08
C GLU A 122 10.58 21.51 9.76
N PHE A 123 11.26 21.15 10.84
CA PHE A 123 12.18 22.02 11.56
C PHE A 123 13.35 22.47 10.68
N VAL A 124 13.96 21.56 9.94
CA VAL A 124 15.05 21.87 8.99
C VAL A 124 14.55 22.79 7.88
N LEU A 125 13.36 22.54 7.31
CA LEU A 125 12.78 23.38 6.25
C LEU A 125 12.39 24.78 6.73
N LEU A 126 11.86 24.92 7.95
CA LEU A 126 11.57 26.22 8.57
C LEU A 126 12.84 27.06 8.74
N ARG A 127 13.97 26.43 9.06
CA ARG A 127 15.26 27.14 9.22
C ARG A 127 15.95 27.45 7.89
N SER A 128 15.86 26.54 6.91
CA SER A 128 16.62 26.62 5.66
C SER A 128 15.90 27.35 4.53
N SER A 129 14.56 27.43 4.54
CA SER A 129 13.78 27.95 3.42
C SER A 129 12.75 28.99 3.84
N LYS A 130 13.02 30.26 3.49
CA LYS A 130 12.05 31.36 3.65
C LYS A 130 10.77 31.11 2.85
N VAL A 131 10.87 30.45 1.70
CA VAL A 131 9.71 30.12 0.85
C VAL A 131 8.80 29.12 1.55
N PHE A 132 9.37 28.13 2.26
CA PHE A 132 8.59 27.14 3.00
C PHE A 132 7.72 27.79 4.08
N MET A 133 8.26 28.76 4.82
CA MET A 133 7.51 29.51 5.83
C MET A 133 6.30 30.27 5.26
N GLN A 134 6.35 30.66 3.99
CA GLN A 134 5.26 31.37 3.30
C GLN A 134 4.21 30.42 2.69
N LEU A 135 4.45 29.11 2.68
CA LEU A 135 3.48 28.15 2.20
C LEU A 135 2.32 28.04 3.20
N SER A 136 1.11 27.79 2.70
CA SER A 136 -0.01 27.40 3.57
C SER A 136 0.33 26.13 4.35
N PHE A 137 -0.25 25.96 5.53
CA PHE A 137 -0.03 24.79 6.39
C PHE A 137 -0.22 23.46 5.64
N GLU A 138 -1.23 23.37 4.77
CA GLU A 138 -1.45 22.19 3.93
C GLU A 138 -0.28 21.93 2.97
N ASN A 139 0.24 22.97 2.32
CA ASN A 139 1.37 22.85 1.42
C ASN A 139 2.69 22.59 2.15
N GLN A 140 2.85 23.07 3.38
CA GLN A 140 3.98 22.74 4.25
C GLN A 140 3.99 21.23 4.56
N ARG A 141 2.87 20.69 5.04
CA ARG A 141 2.71 19.25 5.32
C ARG A 141 2.94 18.40 4.06
N ASN A 142 2.38 18.80 2.91
CA ASN A 142 2.62 18.12 1.63
C ASN A 142 4.12 18.11 1.26
N THR A 143 4.83 19.23 1.48
CA THR A 143 6.26 19.36 1.15
C THR A 143 7.12 18.50 2.07
N VAL A 144 6.80 18.42 3.37
CA VAL A 144 7.45 17.50 4.32
C VAL A 144 7.23 16.05 3.89
N SER A 145 5.99 15.70 3.51
CA SER A 145 5.67 14.37 3.02
C SER A 145 6.46 14.00 1.77
N TYR A 146 6.75 14.94 0.86
CA TYR A 146 7.57 14.64 -0.33
C TYR A 146 9.01 14.24 0.05
N VAL A 147 9.61 14.90 1.04
CA VAL A 147 10.96 14.56 1.52
C VAL A 147 10.97 13.17 2.17
N LEU A 148 10.01 12.90 3.06
CA LEU A 148 9.88 11.59 3.70
C LEU A 148 9.64 10.49 2.68
N ASN A 149 8.73 10.73 1.73
CA ASN A 149 8.41 9.76 0.69
C ASN A 149 9.64 9.49 -0.17
N ALA A 150 10.38 10.50 -0.61
CA ALA A 150 11.62 10.31 -1.38
C ALA A 150 12.65 9.47 -0.60
N PHE A 151 12.85 9.75 0.69
CA PHE A 151 13.80 9.03 1.53
C PHE A 151 13.39 7.57 1.77
N TRP A 152 12.21 7.34 2.35
CA TRP A 152 11.77 6.00 2.75
C TRP A 152 11.46 5.09 1.56
N THR A 153 10.96 5.63 0.43
CA THR A 153 10.84 4.82 -0.79
C THR A 153 12.19 4.45 -1.38
N SER A 154 13.25 5.27 -1.19
CA SER A 154 14.62 4.90 -1.58
C SER A 154 15.19 3.80 -0.70
N VAL A 155 14.94 3.84 0.61
CA VAL A 155 15.31 2.76 1.53
C VAL A 155 14.61 1.46 1.12
N ALA A 156 13.28 1.51 0.90
CA ALA A 156 12.52 0.35 0.44
C ALA A 156 13.02 -0.18 -0.91
N LEU A 157 13.37 0.70 -1.86
CA LEU A 157 13.97 0.31 -3.14
C LEU A 157 15.29 -0.44 -2.94
N ALA A 158 16.17 0.04 -2.06
CA ALA A 158 17.44 -0.63 -1.78
C ALA A 158 17.22 -2.05 -1.24
N LEU A 159 16.30 -2.22 -0.29
CA LEU A 159 15.92 -3.52 0.25
C LEU A 159 15.35 -4.46 -0.84
N GLN A 160 14.52 -3.93 -1.72
CA GLN A 160 14.00 -4.69 -2.86
C GLN A 160 15.08 -5.10 -3.85
N LEU A 161 16.05 -4.23 -4.13
CA LEU A 161 17.17 -4.55 -5.03
C LEU A 161 18.04 -5.65 -4.43
N ILE A 162 18.26 -5.66 -3.10
CA ILE A 162 18.92 -6.76 -2.40
C ILE A 162 18.10 -8.05 -2.50
N ALA A 163 16.78 -7.97 -2.43
CA ALA A 163 15.86 -9.09 -2.59
C ALA A 163 15.69 -9.55 -4.05
N SER A 164 16.05 -8.72 -5.04
CA SER A 164 15.78 -8.97 -6.47
C SER A 164 16.26 -10.30 -7.06
N PRO A 165 17.32 -10.96 -6.55
CA PRO A 165 17.70 -12.30 -7.02
C PRO A 165 16.61 -13.36 -6.81
N THR A 166 15.56 -13.11 -6.02
CA THR A 166 14.39 -14.01 -5.92
C THR A 166 13.66 -14.18 -7.25
N LEU A 167 13.72 -13.18 -8.14
CA LEU A 167 13.17 -13.28 -9.50
C LEU A 167 13.88 -14.36 -10.34
N GLY A 168 15.13 -14.70 -9.98
CA GLY A 168 15.89 -15.81 -10.57
C GLY A 168 15.82 -17.09 -9.75
N GLU A 169 14.73 -17.30 -9.00
CA GLU A 169 14.45 -18.49 -8.18
C GLU A 169 15.45 -18.74 -7.04
N ARG A 170 16.23 -17.72 -6.64
CA ARG A 170 17.19 -17.82 -5.53
C ARG A 170 16.57 -17.34 -4.22
N TYR A 171 15.69 -18.19 -3.68
CA TYR A 171 14.96 -17.92 -2.44
C TYR A 171 15.85 -18.17 -1.21
N THR A 172 15.94 -17.18 -0.33
CA THR A 172 16.61 -17.29 0.97
C THR A 172 15.75 -16.58 2.00
N SER A 173 15.76 -17.05 3.25
CA SER A 173 14.99 -16.42 4.32
C SER A 173 15.31 -14.93 4.48
N ALA A 174 16.60 -14.57 4.36
CA ALA A 174 17.05 -13.17 4.42
C ALA A 174 16.39 -12.30 3.33
N ARG A 175 16.41 -12.73 2.06
CA ARG A 175 15.82 -11.94 0.95
C ARG A 175 14.31 -11.77 1.08
N VAL A 176 13.62 -12.81 1.54
CA VAL A 176 12.18 -12.73 1.80
C VAL A 176 11.91 -11.79 2.98
N GLY A 177 12.76 -11.82 4.02
CA GLY A 177 12.76 -10.86 5.11
C GLY A 177 12.90 -9.41 4.62
N GLU A 178 13.90 -9.13 3.77
CA GLU A 178 14.10 -7.79 3.21
C GLU A 178 12.89 -7.30 2.41
N LEU A 179 12.28 -8.17 1.62
CA LEU A 179 11.06 -7.82 0.88
C LEU A 179 9.88 -7.51 1.82
N ARG A 180 9.72 -8.27 2.91
CA ARG A 180 8.69 -8.00 3.92
C ARG A 180 8.94 -6.66 4.61
N VAL A 181 10.19 -6.37 4.99
CA VAL A 181 10.55 -5.07 5.57
C VAL A 181 10.27 -3.93 4.59
N ALA A 182 10.63 -4.09 3.31
CA ALA A 182 10.32 -3.09 2.28
C ALA A 182 8.80 -2.85 2.14
N ALA A 183 8.00 -3.92 2.14
CA ALA A 183 6.54 -3.81 2.08
C ALA A 183 5.97 -3.12 3.33
N THR A 184 6.51 -3.39 4.53
CA THR A 184 6.14 -2.71 5.77
C THR A 184 6.51 -1.23 5.73
N VAL A 185 7.70 -0.88 5.25
CA VAL A 185 8.16 0.51 5.10
C VAL A 185 7.20 1.31 4.23
N ILE A 186 6.83 0.77 3.05
CA ILE A 186 5.88 1.42 2.14
C ILE A 186 4.47 1.48 2.73
N SER A 187 4.00 0.42 3.37
CA SER A 187 2.67 0.40 3.97
C SER A 187 2.53 1.44 5.08
N GLY A 188 3.50 1.49 6.01
CA GLY A 188 3.48 2.47 7.08
C GLY A 188 3.66 3.90 6.56
N LEU A 189 4.44 4.11 5.49
CA LEU A 189 4.54 5.42 4.84
C LEU A 189 3.20 5.88 4.26
N TYR A 190 2.44 5.01 3.60
CA TYR A 190 1.11 5.34 3.08
C TYR A 190 0.09 5.60 4.19
N ILE A 191 0.09 4.81 5.26
CA ILE A 191 -0.78 5.04 6.43
C ILE A 191 -0.42 6.37 7.09
N PHE A 192 0.88 6.64 7.26
CA PHE A 192 1.37 7.91 7.79
C PHE A 192 0.93 9.08 6.92
N GLU A 193 1.07 8.99 5.60
CA GLU A 193 0.67 10.06 4.70
C GLU A 193 -0.84 10.33 4.78
N LEU A 194 -1.67 9.28 4.87
CA LEU A 194 -3.12 9.39 5.07
C LEU A 194 -3.50 10.10 6.38
N ALA A 195 -2.74 9.86 7.45
CA ALA A 195 -2.98 10.48 8.76
C ALA A 195 -2.40 11.89 8.87
N TYR A 196 -1.23 12.12 8.28
CA TYR A 196 -0.46 13.36 8.41
C TYR A 196 -0.97 14.47 7.49
N ARG A 197 -1.47 14.13 6.29
CA ARG A 197 -1.98 15.12 5.34
C ARG A 197 -3.45 15.43 5.60
N LYS A 198 -3.76 16.70 5.84
CA LYS A 198 -5.13 17.17 6.10
C LYS A 198 -6.09 16.93 4.93
N GLN A 199 -5.62 17.14 3.70
CA GLN A 199 -6.43 16.94 2.50
C GLN A 199 -5.60 16.21 1.44
N MET A 200 -6.18 15.12 0.93
CA MET A 200 -5.60 14.35 -0.15
C MET A 200 -6.57 14.33 -1.33
N ARG A 201 -6.03 14.47 -2.55
CA ARG A 201 -6.85 14.39 -3.76
C ARG A 201 -7.37 12.96 -3.89
N ARG A 202 -8.64 12.80 -4.30
CA ARG A 202 -9.32 11.50 -4.43
C ARG A 202 -8.51 10.44 -5.19
N PRO A 203 -7.86 10.73 -6.33
CA PRO A 203 -7.07 9.72 -7.05
C PRO A 203 -5.89 9.19 -6.23
N LEU A 204 -5.23 10.05 -5.44
CA LEU A 204 -4.11 9.65 -4.60
C LEU A 204 -4.60 8.84 -3.39
N LEU A 205 -5.76 9.19 -2.84
CA LEU A 205 -6.40 8.38 -1.79
C LEU A 205 -6.74 6.98 -2.29
N VAL A 206 -7.36 6.86 -3.47
CA VAL A 206 -7.67 5.57 -4.10
C VAL A 206 -6.39 4.76 -4.37
N HIS A 207 -5.32 5.42 -4.83
CA HIS A 207 -4.01 4.79 -5.02
C HIS A 207 -3.47 4.19 -3.72
N HIS A 208 -3.43 4.96 -2.62
CA HIS A 208 -2.93 4.50 -1.32
C HIS A 208 -3.75 3.32 -0.79
N PHE A 209 -5.09 3.40 -0.80
CA PHE A 209 -5.95 2.31 -0.35
C PHE A 209 -5.79 1.05 -1.21
N SER A 210 -5.75 1.21 -2.54
CA SER A 210 -5.59 0.07 -3.45
C SER A 210 -4.22 -0.59 -3.29
N ALA A 211 -3.15 0.19 -3.11
CA ALA A 211 -1.81 -0.35 -2.89
C ALA A 211 -1.69 -1.07 -1.54
N LEU A 212 -2.23 -0.48 -0.45
CA LEU A 212 -2.28 -1.12 0.87
C LEU A 212 -3.08 -2.43 0.82
N PHE A 213 -4.26 -2.40 0.20
CA PHE A 213 -5.08 -3.59 0.00
C PHE A 213 -4.32 -4.67 -0.76
N SER A 214 -3.63 -4.31 -1.84
CA SER A 214 -2.87 -5.26 -2.66
C SER A 214 -1.69 -5.89 -1.89
N LEU A 215 -0.97 -5.11 -1.08
CA LEU A 215 0.12 -5.62 -0.24
C LEU A 215 -0.39 -6.58 0.84
N ILE A 216 -1.47 -6.21 1.54
CA ILE A 216 -2.11 -7.07 2.54
C ILE A 216 -2.62 -8.35 1.88
N PHE A 217 -3.28 -8.20 0.73
CA PHE A 217 -3.81 -9.32 -0.03
C PHE A 217 -2.71 -10.28 -0.43
N LEU A 218 -1.62 -9.83 -1.06
CA LEU A 218 -0.49 -10.68 -1.44
C LEU A 218 0.15 -11.37 -0.24
N GLN A 219 0.25 -10.70 0.91
CA GLN A 219 0.77 -11.31 2.13
C GLN A 219 -0.15 -12.42 2.65
N VAL A 220 -1.47 -12.21 2.66
CA VAL A 220 -2.46 -13.23 3.05
C VAL A 220 -2.45 -14.39 2.06
N MET A 221 -2.36 -14.12 0.76
CA MET A 221 -2.31 -15.15 -0.27
C MET A 221 -1.04 -15.99 -0.16
N LEU A 222 0.11 -15.36 0.14
CA LEU A 222 1.35 -16.07 0.43
C LEU A 222 1.19 -16.99 1.66
N GLN A 223 0.53 -16.53 2.71
CA GLN A 223 0.29 -17.33 3.93
C GLN A 223 -0.67 -18.50 3.70
N VAL A 224 -1.73 -18.30 2.91
CA VAL A 224 -2.75 -19.33 2.67
C VAL A 224 -2.25 -20.36 1.67
N SER A 225 -1.65 -19.92 0.57
CA SER A 225 -1.30 -20.82 -0.54
C SER A 225 0.11 -21.38 -0.46
N MET A 226 1.00 -20.72 0.31
CA MET A 226 2.43 -21.04 0.40
C MET A 226 3.15 -21.08 -0.97
N HIS A 227 2.56 -20.47 -2.02
CA HIS A 227 3.17 -20.41 -3.34
C HIS A 227 4.29 -19.36 -3.35
N ILE A 228 5.52 -19.84 -3.51
CA ILE A 228 6.72 -18.99 -3.50
C ILE A 228 6.72 -17.95 -4.62
N GLU A 229 6.04 -18.24 -5.72
CA GLU A 229 5.86 -17.34 -6.86
C GLU A 229 5.10 -16.04 -6.50
N ILE A 230 4.31 -16.06 -5.42
CA ILE A 230 3.64 -14.86 -4.88
C ILE A 230 4.67 -13.88 -4.29
N ILE A 231 5.82 -14.36 -3.79
CA ILE A 231 6.91 -13.50 -3.33
C ILE A 231 7.45 -12.69 -4.50
N CYS A 232 7.67 -13.32 -5.65
CA CYS A 232 8.11 -12.65 -6.87
C CYS A 232 7.06 -11.65 -7.38
N ALA A 233 5.78 -12.04 -7.36
CA ALA A 233 4.69 -11.12 -7.69
C ALA A 233 4.68 -9.89 -6.75
N GLY A 234 4.85 -10.09 -5.44
CA GLY A 234 4.95 -9.01 -4.44
C GLY A 234 6.16 -8.10 -4.66
N LEU A 235 7.31 -8.66 -5.03
CA LEU A 235 8.50 -7.88 -5.39
C LEU A 235 8.24 -6.99 -6.62
N LEU A 236 7.71 -7.56 -7.70
CA LEU A 236 7.37 -6.83 -8.93
C LEU A 236 6.32 -5.74 -8.66
N TRP A 237 5.33 -6.05 -7.84
CA TRP A 237 4.30 -5.11 -7.45
C TRP A 237 4.88 -3.91 -6.69
N LEU A 238 5.73 -4.18 -5.70
CA LEU A 238 6.26 -3.16 -4.82
C LEU A 238 7.18 -2.18 -5.57
N PHE A 239 7.81 -2.60 -6.69
CA PHE A 239 8.54 -1.67 -7.58
C PHE A 239 7.66 -0.52 -8.11
N GLN A 240 6.34 -0.71 -8.25
CA GLN A 240 5.47 0.39 -8.67
C GLN A 240 5.42 1.54 -7.64
N ALA A 241 5.57 1.23 -6.35
CA ALA A 241 5.58 2.22 -5.27
C ALA A 241 6.98 2.81 -5.03
N THR A 242 8.04 2.02 -5.24
CA THR A 242 9.42 2.40 -4.93
C THR A 242 10.18 3.02 -6.10
N THR A 243 9.52 3.36 -7.21
CA THR A 243 10.16 4.10 -8.33
C THR A 243 9.63 5.53 -8.50
N GLU A 244 9.03 6.11 -7.45
CA GLU A 244 8.40 7.44 -7.47
C GLU A 244 9.30 8.57 -6.94
N GLN A 245 10.56 8.30 -6.60
CA GLN A 245 11.47 9.27 -5.98
C GLN A 245 11.60 10.57 -6.79
N SER A 246 11.72 10.43 -8.12
CA SER A 246 11.86 11.55 -9.04
C SER A 246 10.64 12.48 -9.01
N ILE A 247 9.43 11.93 -8.83
CA ILE A 247 8.19 12.71 -8.68
C ILE A 247 8.24 13.51 -7.39
N PHE A 248 8.59 12.87 -6.27
CA PHE A 248 8.65 13.55 -4.98
C PHE A 248 9.69 14.68 -4.99
N ILE A 249 10.88 14.44 -5.57
CA ILE A 249 11.92 15.45 -5.74
C ILE A 249 11.42 16.61 -6.63
N GLY A 250 10.80 16.31 -7.77
CA GLY A 250 10.27 17.34 -8.66
C GLY A 250 9.19 18.19 -8.01
N LEU A 251 8.25 17.57 -7.29
CA LEU A 251 7.19 18.28 -6.57
C LEU A 251 7.73 19.08 -5.38
N PHE A 252 8.74 18.57 -4.68
CA PHE A 252 9.44 19.30 -3.63
C PHE A 252 10.09 20.59 -4.16
N LEU A 253 10.89 20.48 -5.22
CA LEU A 253 11.53 21.64 -5.86
C LEU A 253 10.48 22.64 -6.39
N TYR A 254 9.38 22.14 -6.94
CA TYR A 254 8.25 22.96 -7.38
C TYR A 254 7.64 23.77 -6.24
N ARG A 255 7.34 23.13 -5.10
CA ARG A 255 6.73 23.81 -3.94
C ARG A 255 7.65 24.84 -3.32
N LEU A 256 8.95 24.58 -3.30
CA LEU A 256 9.95 25.54 -2.83
C LEU A 256 10.26 26.66 -3.83
N LYS A 257 9.53 26.74 -4.95
CA LYS A 257 9.69 27.78 -5.99
C LYS A 257 11.12 27.87 -6.54
N TYR A 258 11.79 26.73 -6.70
CA TYR A 258 13.10 26.70 -7.35
C TYR A 258 13.03 27.26 -8.78
N PRO A 259 14.17 27.70 -9.36
CA PRO A 259 14.20 28.26 -10.71
C PRO A 259 13.53 27.33 -11.72
N LYS A 260 12.61 27.89 -12.54
CA LYS A 260 11.86 27.13 -13.56
C LYS A 260 12.75 26.31 -14.50
N ARG A 261 13.98 26.80 -14.77
CA ARG A 261 15.00 26.10 -15.58
C ARG A 261 15.39 24.73 -15.03
N VAL A 262 15.29 24.53 -13.71
CA VAL A 262 15.60 23.27 -13.02
C VAL A 262 14.32 22.46 -12.79
N VAL A 263 13.26 23.09 -12.29
CA VAL A 263 12.02 22.39 -11.92
C VAL A 263 11.33 21.75 -13.14
N GLN A 264 11.26 22.46 -14.26
CA GLN A 264 10.57 22.00 -15.46
C GLN A 264 11.17 20.70 -16.03
N PRO A 265 12.49 20.58 -16.31
CA PRO A 265 13.05 19.32 -16.81
C PRO A 265 12.94 18.19 -15.80
N VAL A 266 13.11 18.46 -14.50
CA VAL A 266 12.96 17.44 -13.45
C VAL A 266 11.54 16.88 -13.42
N LEU A 267 10.51 17.72 -13.48
CA LEU A 267 9.12 17.26 -13.51
C LEU A 267 8.78 16.49 -14.81
N LYS A 268 9.32 16.91 -15.97
CA LYS A 268 9.15 16.17 -17.23
C LYS A 268 9.78 14.78 -17.15
N PHE A 269 11.03 14.72 -16.68
CA PHE A 269 11.74 13.47 -16.47
C PHE A 269 10.98 12.56 -15.50
N ALA A 270 10.56 13.10 -14.35
CA ALA A 270 9.82 12.36 -13.34
C ALA A 270 8.50 11.78 -13.87
N ALA A 271 7.74 12.57 -14.63
CA ALA A 271 6.49 12.10 -15.25
C ALA A 271 6.73 10.95 -16.24
N VAL A 272 7.76 11.08 -17.10
CA VAL A 272 8.09 10.06 -18.12
C VAL A 272 8.68 8.81 -17.48
N GLN A 273 9.66 8.94 -16.59
CA GLN A 273 10.29 7.82 -15.92
C GLN A 273 9.28 7.04 -15.08
N SER A 274 8.46 7.72 -14.28
CA SER A 274 7.43 7.04 -13.48
C SER A 274 6.44 6.30 -14.38
N PHE A 275 6.00 6.90 -15.50
CA PHE A 275 5.09 6.24 -16.43
C PHE A 275 5.73 4.97 -17.02
N ILE A 276 6.95 5.07 -17.56
CA ILE A 276 7.64 3.94 -18.19
C ILE A 276 7.93 2.82 -17.18
N CYS A 277 8.50 3.14 -16.02
CA CYS A 277 8.83 2.14 -15.00
C CYS A 277 7.59 1.40 -14.51
N LYS A 278 6.51 2.13 -14.19
CA LYS A 278 5.27 1.52 -13.70
C LYS A 278 4.58 0.65 -14.75
N MET A 279 4.52 1.12 -15.99
CA MET A 279 4.01 0.31 -17.10
C MET A 279 4.85 -0.96 -17.29
N GLY A 280 6.17 -0.84 -17.25
CA GLY A 280 7.10 -1.96 -17.39
C GLY A 280 6.91 -3.01 -16.29
N PHE A 281 6.88 -2.60 -15.02
CA PHE A 281 6.68 -3.51 -13.90
C PHE A 281 5.27 -4.12 -13.86
N LEU A 282 4.24 -3.38 -14.28
CA LEU A 282 2.90 -3.96 -14.42
C LEU A 282 2.88 -5.04 -15.49
N VAL A 283 3.41 -4.76 -16.69
CA VAL A 283 3.46 -5.74 -17.78
C VAL A 283 4.24 -6.97 -17.35
N TRP A 284 5.39 -6.78 -16.70
CA TRP A 284 6.17 -7.89 -16.17
C TRP A 284 5.39 -8.70 -15.13
N LEU A 285 4.73 -8.05 -14.19
CA LEU A 285 3.87 -8.72 -13.21
C LEU A 285 2.76 -9.55 -13.87
N LEU A 286 2.07 -9.01 -14.90
CA LEU A 286 1.01 -9.74 -15.60
C LEU A 286 1.55 -10.95 -16.37
N VAL A 287 2.72 -10.81 -17.01
CA VAL A 287 3.40 -11.93 -17.68
C VAL A 287 3.85 -12.98 -16.66
N TRP A 288 4.38 -12.56 -15.51
CA TRP A 288 4.76 -13.46 -14.42
C TRP A 288 3.55 -14.22 -13.88
N TRP A 289 2.47 -13.49 -13.58
CA TRP A 289 1.21 -14.08 -13.13
C TRP A 289 0.67 -15.09 -14.14
N GLY A 290 0.58 -14.74 -15.42
CA GLY A 290 0.05 -15.64 -16.45
C GLY A 290 0.91 -16.88 -16.69
N SER A 291 2.24 -16.76 -16.58
CA SER A 291 3.17 -17.86 -16.86
C SER A 291 3.41 -18.81 -15.67
N LYS A 292 3.40 -18.28 -14.45
CA LYS A 292 3.76 -19.00 -13.22
C LYS A 292 2.57 -19.26 -12.31
N LEU A 293 1.65 -18.31 -12.13
CA LEU A 293 0.56 -18.45 -11.14
C LEU A 293 -0.75 -18.99 -11.75
N ALA A 294 -1.14 -18.52 -12.94
CA ALA A 294 -2.43 -18.86 -13.56
C ALA A 294 -2.57 -20.36 -13.95
N LYS A 295 -1.49 -21.13 -13.90
CA LYS A 295 -1.50 -22.57 -14.21
C LYS A 295 -2.18 -23.40 -13.13
N TYR A 296 -2.15 -22.94 -11.88
CA TYR A 296 -2.80 -23.62 -10.77
C TYR A 296 -4.29 -23.22 -10.81
N HIS A 297 -5.14 -24.06 -11.38
CA HIS A 297 -6.57 -23.79 -11.58
C HIS A 297 -7.39 -24.28 -10.37
N LYS A 298 -7.11 -23.77 -9.17
CA LYS A 298 -8.02 -23.97 -8.02
C LYS A 298 -8.98 -22.78 -7.90
N ASP A 299 -10.15 -22.98 -7.30
CA ASP A 299 -11.15 -21.90 -7.13
C ASP A 299 -10.58 -20.65 -6.44
N PHE A 300 -9.66 -20.86 -5.50
CA PHE A 300 -8.94 -19.78 -4.82
C PHE A 300 -8.02 -18.99 -5.76
N ASP A 301 -7.39 -19.65 -6.73
CA ASP A 301 -6.50 -19.02 -7.70
C ASP A 301 -7.29 -18.17 -8.71
N ILE A 302 -8.52 -18.56 -9.02
CA ILE A 302 -9.46 -17.76 -9.84
C ILE A 302 -9.83 -16.48 -9.10
N ALA A 303 -10.24 -16.58 -7.82
CA ALA A 303 -10.55 -15.41 -6.99
C ALA A 303 -9.34 -14.48 -6.86
N PHE A 304 -8.15 -15.05 -6.65
CA PHE A 304 -6.88 -14.31 -6.63
C PHE A 304 -6.65 -13.52 -7.91
N SER A 305 -6.82 -14.18 -9.05
CA SER A 305 -6.62 -13.60 -10.37
C SER A 305 -7.58 -12.43 -10.65
N VAL A 306 -8.85 -12.58 -10.29
CA VAL A 306 -9.85 -11.51 -10.44
C VAL A 306 -9.47 -10.29 -9.59
N ILE A 307 -9.14 -10.50 -8.31
CA ILE A 307 -8.75 -9.41 -7.41
C ILE A 307 -7.47 -8.73 -7.90
N LEU A 308 -6.48 -9.50 -8.34
CA LEU A 308 -5.21 -9.00 -8.86
C LEU A 308 -5.42 -8.12 -10.11
N VAL A 309 -6.23 -8.57 -11.07
CA VAL A 309 -6.49 -7.81 -12.30
C VAL A 309 -7.25 -6.51 -11.99
N LEU A 310 -8.27 -6.57 -11.11
CA LEU A 310 -9.05 -5.38 -10.73
C LEU A 310 -8.17 -4.34 -10.01
N THR A 311 -7.36 -4.77 -9.06
CA THR A 311 -6.44 -3.88 -8.32
C THR A 311 -5.36 -3.30 -9.25
N CYS A 312 -4.79 -4.10 -10.14
CA CYS A 312 -3.89 -3.65 -11.19
C CYS A 312 -4.52 -2.56 -12.08
N ALA A 313 -5.78 -2.75 -12.52
CA ALA A 313 -6.47 -1.79 -13.37
C ALA A 313 -6.71 -0.45 -12.63
N VAL A 314 -7.13 -0.51 -11.37
CA VAL A 314 -7.35 0.67 -10.52
C VAL A 314 -6.04 1.44 -10.31
N LEU A 315 -4.97 0.73 -9.90
CA LEU A 315 -3.66 1.35 -9.72
C LEU A 315 -3.10 1.92 -11.02
N MET A 316 -3.31 1.24 -12.15
CA MET A 316 -2.86 1.75 -13.43
C MET A 316 -3.57 3.04 -13.81
N ALA A 317 -4.89 3.10 -13.63
CA ALA A 317 -5.65 4.32 -13.88
C ALA A 317 -5.16 5.50 -13.01
N THR A 318 -4.92 5.28 -11.71
CA THR A 318 -4.41 6.33 -10.82
C THR A 318 -2.98 6.73 -11.17
N GLN A 319 -2.13 5.80 -11.60
CA GLN A 319 -0.74 6.07 -11.99
C GLN A 319 -0.62 6.84 -13.31
N VAL A 320 -1.43 6.50 -14.31
CA VAL A 320 -1.53 7.27 -15.58
C VAL A 320 -1.99 8.69 -15.28
N GLN A 321 -3.04 8.83 -14.47
CA GLN A 321 -3.52 10.15 -14.06
C GLN A 321 -2.47 10.94 -13.30
N GLY A 322 -1.74 10.30 -12.37
CA GLY A 322 -0.65 10.93 -11.61
C GLY A 322 0.45 11.46 -12.53
N SER A 323 0.92 10.63 -13.46
CA SER A 323 1.96 10.99 -14.42
C SER A 323 1.51 12.13 -15.34
N TYR A 324 0.25 12.09 -15.80
CA TYR A 324 -0.35 13.17 -16.59
C TYR A 324 -0.40 14.50 -15.84
N VAL A 325 -0.78 14.50 -14.55
CA VAL A 325 -0.83 15.72 -13.74
C VAL A 325 0.57 16.32 -13.56
N VAL A 326 1.59 15.50 -13.28
CA VAL A 326 2.98 15.96 -13.15
C VAL A 326 3.47 16.56 -14.47
N TRP A 327 3.18 15.90 -15.59
CA TRP A 327 3.49 16.42 -16.92
C TRP A 327 2.79 17.75 -17.22
N ALA A 328 1.50 17.86 -16.88
CA ALA A 328 0.72 19.08 -17.08
C ALA A 328 1.28 20.26 -16.28
N ILE A 329 1.73 20.03 -15.04
CA ILE A 329 2.42 21.05 -14.22
C ILE A 329 3.67 21.55 -14.97
N ALA A 330 4.51 20.64 -15.46
CA ALA A 330 5.73 21.00 -16.19
C ALA A 330 5.44 21.76 -17.50
N ARG A 331 4.38 21.37 -18.23
CA ARG A 331 3.96 22.04 -19.47
C ARG A 331 3.48 23.47 -19.20
N ASN A 332 2.66 23.67 -18.17
CA ASN A 332 2.12 24.99 -17.85
C ASN A 332 3.20 26.00 -17.44
N MET A 333 4.26 25.56 -16.76
CA MET A 333 5.44 26.40 -16.49
C MET A 333 6.13 26.93 -17.75
N SER A 334 6.03 26.17 -18.85
CA SER A 334 6.64 26.52 -20.13
C SER A 334 5.85 27.62 -20.85
N ARG A 335 4.52 27.59 -20.71
CA ARG A 335 3.61 28.55 -21.36
C ARG A 335 3.69 29.94 -20.75
N GLU A 336 3.87 30.05 -19.43
CA GLU A 336 4.13 31.34 -18.78
C GLU A 336 5.43 32.01 -19.26
N ARG A 337 6.39 31.23 -19.80
CA ARG A 337 7.61 31.77 -20.39
C ARG A 337 7.40 32.31 -21.82
N GLN A 338 6.34 31.86 -22.49
CA GLN A 338 6.02 32.19 -23.87
C GLN A 338 4.93 33.24 -24.02
N GLN A 339 4.38 33.80 -22.94
CA GLN A 339 3.72 35.09 -23.04
C GLN A 339 4.83 36.12 -23.21
N PRO A 340 5.06 36.66 -24.43
CA PRO A 340 5.92 37.83 -24.55
C PRO A 340 5.32 38.89 -23.63
N ALA A 341 6.20 39.62 -22.94
CA ALA A 341 5.84 40.92 -22.42
C ALA A 341 5.42 41.78 -23.62
N VAL A 342 4.16 41.64 -24.04
CA VAL A 342 3.50 42.69 -24.80
C VAL A 342 3.63 43.87 -23.86
N LEU A 343 4.50 44.80 -24.25
CA LEU A 343 4.53 46.16 -23.75
C LEU A 343 3.07 46.58 -23.71
N GLN A 344 2.49 46.52 -22.52
CA GLN A 344 1.24 47.17 -22.21
C GLN A 344 1.64 48.65 -22.18
N GLU A 345 1.81 49.23 -23.37
CA GLU A 345 1.70 50.67 -23.54
C GLU A 345 0.37 51.03 -22.89
N SER A 346 0.49 51.69 -21.74
CA SER A 346 -0.64 52.24 -21.03
C SER A 346 -1.39 53.12 -22.03
N PRO A 347 -2.68 52.87 -22.34
CA PRO A 347 -3.45 53.87 -23.04
C PRO A 347 -3.51 55.07 -22.11
N VAL A 348 -2.77 56.12 -22.50
CA VAL A 348 -2.81 57.44 -21.90
C VAL A 348 -4.28 57.78 -21.62
N ASP A 349 -4.55 58.05 -20.36
CA ASP A 349 -5.84 58.37 -19.78
C ASP A 349 -6.30 59.76 -20.32
N VAL A 350 -6.74 59.83 -21.58
CA VAL A 350 -7.17 61.09 -22.24
C VAL A 350 -8.63 61.44 -21.92
N ASN A 351 -9.40 60.59 -21.23
CA ASN A 351 -10.85 60.76 -21.11
C ASN A 351 -11.42 61.07 -19.71
N LYS A 352 -10.58 61.44 -18.73
CA LYS A 352 -11.09 61.89 -17.41
C LYS A 352 -11.53 63.35 -17.34
N THR A 353 -11.34 64.15 -18.38
CA THR A 353 -11.75 65.57 -18.40
C THR A 353 -13.15 65.81 -18.94
N SER A 354 -13.87 64.80 -19.43
CA SER A 354 -15.23 64.96 -19.99
C SER A 354 -16.37 64.49 -19.07
N LEU A 355 -16.06 63.81 -17.95
CA LEU A 355 -17.05 63.21 -17.04
C LEU A 355 -17.43 64.04 -15.81
N LEU A 356 -17.04 65.33 -15.74
CA LEU A 356 -17.45 66.25 -14.66
C LEU A 356 -18.48 67.31 -15.10
N LYS A 357 -19.06 67.21 -16.30
CA LYS A 357 -20.00 68.25 -16.82
C LYS A 357 -21.39 67.76 -17.21
N ARG A 358 -21.79 66.52 -16.92
CA ARG A 358 -23.11 66.05 -17.36
C ARG A 358 -23.67 64.93 -16.51
N GLU A 359 -24.27 65.27 -15.36
CA GLU A 359 -25.40 64.52 -14.80
C GLU A 359 -26.08 65.35 -13.69
N SER A 360 -26.80 66.37 -14.14
CA SER A 360 -27.95 66.93 -13.42
C SER A 360 -29.22 66.51 -14.17
N GLY A 361 -29.99 65.60 -13.57
CA GLY A 361 -31.39 65.34 -13.91
C GLY A 361 -31.64 64.32 -15.03
N SER A 362 -32.25 63.18 -14.69
CA SER A 362 -33.62 62.86 -15.13
C SER A 362 -34.00 61.43 -14.74
N SER A 363 -35.26 61.30 -14.34
CA SER A 363 -36.00 60.11 -13.92
C SER A 363 -36.44 59.23 -15.10
N SER A 364 -37.11 58.12 -14.75
CA SER A 364 -37.83 57.09 -15.53
C SER A 364 -36.99 55.87 -15.97
N MET A 365 -37.27 54.61 -15.60
CA MET A 365 -38.50 53.78 -15.52
C MET A 365 -38.71 52.96 -16.82
N TRP A 366 -38.86 51.63 -16.65
CA TRP A 366 -39.06 50.52 -17.62
C TRP A 366 -37.81 49.99 -18.35
N SER A 367 -37.66 48.71 -18.71
CA SER A 367 -38.19 47.40 -18.27
C SER A 367 -37.48 46.31 -19.12
N HIS A 368 -37.39 45.10 -18.58
CA HIS A 368 -37.28 43.77 -19.23
C HIS A 368 -36.37 43.54 -20.46
N SER A 369 -35.43 42.59 -20.33
CA SER A 369 -35.58 41.21 -20.85
C SER A 369 -34.25 40.44 -20.68
N ARG A 370 -34.21 39.51 -19.73
CA ARG A 370 -33.14 38.50 -19.60
C ARG A 370 -33.74 37.14 -19.90
N ARG A 371 -33.17 36.47 -20.88
CA ARG A 371 -33.54 35.13 -21.34
C ARG A 371 -32.63 34.11 -20.64
N ASP A 372 -33.28 33.18 -19.93
CA ASP A 372 -32.69 32.00 -19.30
C ASP A 372 -32.28 30.93 -20.31
N SER A 373 -31.18 30.24 -19.98
CA SER A 373 -30.97 28.79 -20.16
C SER A 373 -29.73 28.47 -19.30
N GLY A 374 -29.78 27.72 -18.20
CA GLY A 374 -30.53 26.50 -17.94
C GLY A 374 -29.57 25.34 -18.17
N TRP A 375 -29.07 24.72 -17.10
CA TRP A 375 -28.96 23.28 -16.86
C TRP A 375 -28.40 23.07 -15.44
N SER A 376 -29.30 22.67 -14.56
CA SER A 376 -29.07 22.24 -13.18
C SER A 376 -28.97 20.71 -13.18
N LEU A 377 -28.08 20.16 -12.37
CA LEU A 377 -28.30 18.88 -11.70
C LEU A 377 -27.40 18.79 -10.46
N ALA A 378 -27.89 19.42 -9.38
CA ALA A 378 -27.47 19.14 -8.02
C ALA A 378 -28.72 18.63 -7.30
N SER A 379 -28.66 17.37 -6.84
CA SER A 379 -29.65 16.82 -5.93
C SER A 379 -29.10 16.93 -4.51
N ASP A 380 -29.80 17.71 -3.71
CA ASP A 380 -29.77 17.67 -2.25
C ASP A 380 -30.20 16.29 -1.74
N MET A 381 -29.66 15.85 -0.59
CA MET A 381 -30.47 15.35 0.52
C MET A 381 -29.71 15.36 1.85
N ALA A 382 -30.43 15.82 2.88
CA ALA A 382 -30.34 15.53 4.31
C ALA A 382 -29.38 16.32 5.22
N LYS A 383 -29.95 17.36 5.85
CA LYS A 383 -29.61 17.90 7.19
C LYS A 383 -29.75 16.82 8.28
N PRO A 384 -29.00 16.92 9.39
CA PRO A 384 -29.45 16.47 10.70
C PRO A 384 -29.91 17.65 11.58
N ARG A 385 -30.95 17.38 12.38
CA ARG A 385 -31.53 18.23 13.42
C ARG A 385 -30.71 18.13 14.71
N ASP A 386 -30.61 19.25 15.41
CA ASP A 386 -30.26 19.33 16.83
C ASP A 386 -31.27 18.57 17.69
N THR A 387 -30.77 17.76 18.62
CA THR A 387 -31.50 17.41 19.85
C THR A 387 -30.49 17.24 20.97
N ALA A 388 -30.55 18.18 21.92
CA ALA A 388 -29.98 18.05 23.23
C ALA A 388 -30.79 17.04 24.05
N VAL A 389 -30.11 16.11 24.72
CA VAL A 389 -30.70 15.31 25.81
C VAL A 389 -29.72 15.33 26.97
N HIS A 390 -30.16 15.98 28.05
CA HIS A 390 -29.71 15.78 29.41
C HIS A 390 -30.12 14.38 29.88
N VAL A 391 -29.20 13.59 30.45
CA VAL A 391 -29.50 12.67 31.56
C VAL A 391 -28.26 12.56 32.47
N GLN A 392 -28.50 12.72 33.78
CA GLN A 392 -27.59 12.49 34.90
C GLN A 392 -27.29 10.99 35.09
N VAL A 393 -26.06 10.63 35.45
CA VAL A 393 -25.63 10.01 36.73
C VAL A 393 -24.11 10.15 36.80
#